data_AF-A0A175Y1V8-F1
#
_entry.id   AF-A0A175Y1V8-F1
#
_cell.length_a   1.000
_cell.length_b   1.000
_cell.length_c   1.000
_cell.angle_alpha   90.00
_cell.angle_beta   90.00
_cell.angle_gamma   90.00
#
_symmetry.space_group_name_H-M   'P 1'
#
loop_
_entity.id
_entity.type
_entity.pdbx_description
1 polymer ?
#
loop_
_entity_poly.entity_id
_entity_poly.type
_entity_poly.pdbx_seq_one_letter_code
_entity_poly.pdbx_strand_id
1 'polypeptide(L)'
;MSPEVYSIVQGMFPLTALIMVMAMAGWIITTWLRVKNGYPLDGAWGQAVYPQKNEETAERVKLLSQENAQLRAELGSIKDRLAVVERIATDPAERTAREIDALRSH
;
A
#
# COMPACT_ATOMS: atom_id res chain seq x y z
N MET A 1 42.62 9.12 -45.23
CA MET A 1 42.19 7.75 -44.91
C MET A 1 42.30 6.95 -46.20
N SER A 2 43.04 5.84 -46.22
CA SER A 2 43.23 5.06 -47.45
C SER A 2 41.90 4.42 -47.91
N PRO A 3 41.64 4.28 -49.21
CA PRO A 3 40.40 3.67 -49.75
C PRO A 3 40.09 2.28 -49.19
N GLU A 4 41.13 1.52 -48.86
CA GLU A 4 41.03 0.19 -48.23
C GLU A 4 40.44 0.23 -46.82
N VAL A 5 40.71 1.28 -46.06
CA VAL A 5 40.15 1.42 -44.71
C VAL A 5 38.65 1.74 -44.78
N TYR A 6 38.21 2.48 -45.81
CA TYR A 6 36.81 2.82 -45.99
C TYR A 6 35.94 1.59 -46.32
N SER A 7 36.42 0.71 -47.21
CA SER A 7 35.69 -0.52 -47.57
C SER A 7 35.59 -1.51 -46.40
N ILE A 8 36.65 -1.63 -45.59
CA ILE A 8 36.64 -2.44 -44.37
C ILE A 8 35.61 -1.91 -43.36
N VAL A 9 35.62 -0.59 -43.12
CA VAL A 9 34.67 0.05 -42.19
C VAL A 9 33.22 -0.11 -42.69
N GLN A 10 32.96 0.06 -43.98
CA GLN A 10 31.63 -0.08 -44.56
C GLN A 10 31.09 -1.52 -44.44
N GLY A 11 31.96 -2.54 -44.58
CA GLY A 11 31.58 -3.94 -44.40
C GLY A 11 31.28 -4.31 -42.94
N MET A 12 31.98 -3.70 -41.99
CA MET A 12 31.80 -3.96 -40.55
C MET A 12 30.66 -3.15 -39.92
N PHE A 13 30.32 -2.00 -40.49
CA PHE A 13 29.27 -1.10 -40.01
C PHE A 13 27.93 -1.80 -39.69
N PRO A 14 27.32 -2.60 -40.61
CA PRO A 14 26.02 -3.22 -40.32
C PRO A 14 26.08 -4.20 -39.14
N LEU A 15 27.16 -4.96 -39.00
CA LEU A 15 27.34 -5.90 -37.90
C LEU A 15 27.49 -5.15 -36.56
N THR A 16 28.29 -4.08 -36.53
CA THR A 16 28.47 -3.28 -35.32
C THR A 16 27.18 -2.57 -34.90
N ALA A 17 26.42 -2.05 -35.85
CA ALA A 17 25.13 -1.43 -35.59
C ALA A 17 24.13 -2.44 -35.00
N LEU A 18 24.08 -3.66 -35.55
CA LEU A 18 23.21 -4.72 -35.05
C LEU A 18 23.55 -5.11 -33.60
N ILE A 19 24.83 -5.29 -33.30
CA ILE A 19 25.29 -5.63 -31.94
C ILE A 19 24.92 -4.52 -30.95
N MET A 20 25.11 -3.25 -31.32
CA MET A 20 24.75 -2.10 -30.48
C MET A 20 23.26 -2.08 -30.16
N VAL A 21 22.40 -2.28 -31.17
CA VAL A 21 20.95 -2.33 -30.99
C VAL A 21 20.54 -3.48 -30.07
N MET A 22 21.12 -4.67 -30.28
CA MET A 22 20.85 -5.85 -29.44
C MET A 22 21.28 -5.64 -27.98
N ALA A 23 22.44 -5.01 -27.76
CA ALA A 23 22.92 -4.69 -26.43
C ALA A 23 22.01 -3.68 -25.71
N MET A 24 21.57 -2.63 -26.41
CA MET A 24 20.61 -1.67 -25.89
C MET A 24 19.26 -2.31 -25.56
N ALA A 25 18.74 -3.16 -26.47
CA ALA A 25 17.49 -3.88 -26.25
C ALA A 25 17.58 -4.79 -25.03
N GLY A 26 18.69 -5.52 -24.86
CA GLY A 26 18.94 -6.35 -23.68
C GLY A 26 18.95 -5.53 -22.38
N TRP A 27 19.59 -4.36 -22.38
CA TRP A 27 19.61 -3.48 -21.21
C TRP A 27 18.22 -2.91 -20.86
N ILE A 28 17.42 -2.53 -21.86
CA ILE A 28 16.05 -2.06 -21.66
C ILE A 28 15.18 -3.19 -21.08
N ILE A 29 15.27 -4.40 -21.64
CA ILE A 29 14.48 -5.56 -21.20
C ILE A 29 14.82 -5.92 -19.75
N THR A 30 16.12 -5.97 -19.40
CA THR A 30 16.55 -6.29 -18.04
C THR A 30 16.13 -5.23 -17.04
N THR A 31 16.22 -3.94 -17.41
CA THR A 31 15.73 -2.83 -16.57
C THR A 31 14.22 -2.90 -16.40
N TRP A 32 13.47 -3.15 -17.48
CA TRP A 32 12.01 -3.32 -17.42
C TRP A 32 11.61 -4.49 -16.52
N LEU A 33 12.33 -5.61 -16.58
CA LEU A 33 12.10 -6.77 -15.72
C LEU A 33 12.43 -6.45 -14.25
N ARG A 34 13.53 -5.75 -13.98
CA ARG A 34 13.89 -5.26 -12.63
C ARG A 34 12.79 -4.35 -12.07
N VAL A 35 12.28 -3.43 -12.87
CA VAL A 35 11.18 -2.53 -12.50
C VAL A 35 9.90 -3.32 -12.18
N LYS A 36 9.49 -4.23 -13.07
CA LYS A 36 8.26 -5.01 -12.91
C LYS A 36 8.29 -5.91 -11.67
N ASN A 37 9.45 -6.48 -11.37
CA ASN A 37 9.65 -7.42 -10.26
C ASN A 37 10.11 -6.74 -8.96
N GLY A 38 10.25 -5.41 -8.93
CA GLY A 38 10.59 -4.68 -7.70
C GLY A 38 12.04 -4.84 -7.26
N TYR A 39 12.96 -5.21 -8.16
CA TYR A 39 14.39 -5.22 -7.84
C TYR A 39 14.90 -3.78 -7.69
N PRO A 40 15.87 -3.55 -6.79
CA PRO A 40 16.43 -2.22 -6.60
C PRO A 40 17.06 -1.75 -7.90
N LEU A 41 16.72 -0.54 -8.32
CA LEU A 41 17.40 0.16 -9.40
C LEU A 41 18.61 0.89 -8.82
N ASP A 42 19.71 0.88 -9.56
CA ASP A 42 20.92 1.58 -9.19
C ASP A 42 20.68 3.09 -9.38
N GLY A 43 20.46 3.82 -8.29
CA GLY A 43 20.33 5.27 -8.31
C GLY A 43 21.65 5.95 -8.65
N ALA A 44 21.61 7.26 -8.95
CA ALA A 44 22.76 8.06 -9.37
C ALA A 44 23.97 8.03 -8.40
N TRP A 45 23.78 7.54 -7.17
CA TRP A 45 24.79 7.43 -6.11
C TRP A 45 24.79 6.06 -5.40
N GLY A 46 24.44 4.98 -6.12
CA GLY A 46 24.44 3.62 -5.54
C GLY A 46 23.32 3.37 -4.52
N GLN A 47 22.33 4.26 -4.45
CA GLN A 47 21.13 4.02 -3.66
C GLN A 47 20.21 3.06 -4.39
N ALA A 48 19.81 1.99 -3.70
CA ALA A 48 18.78 1.07 -4.15
C ALA A 48 17.42 1.78 -4.19
N VAL A 49 16.95 2.17 -5.39
CA VAL A 49 15.61 2.74 -5.57
C VAL A 49 14.64 1.60 -5.89
N TYR A 50 13.75 1.30 -4.96
CA TYR A 50 12.68 0.33 -5.18
C TYR A 50 11.52 1.00 -5.91
N PRO A 51 11.08 0.49 -7.08
CA PRO A 51 9.89 0.98 -7.73
C PRO A 51 8.67 0.56 -6.91
N GLN A 52 8.15 1.46 -6.08
CA GLN A 52 6.96 1.21 -5.29
C GLN A 52 5.73 1.30 -6.20
N LYS A 53 4.92 0.24 -6.23
CA LYS A 53 3.57 0.27 -6.81
C LYS A 53 2.66 1.06 -5.87
N ASN A 54 2.77 2.38 -5.94
CA ASN A 54 2.03 3.31 -5.08
C ASN A 54 0.51 3.15 -5.19
N GLU A 55 -0.01 2.63 -6.30
CA GLU A 55 -1.46 2.44 -6.51
C GLU A 55 -2.07 1.39 -5.57
N GLU A 56 -1.42 0.21 -5.46
CA GLU A 56 -1.92 -0.86 -4.59
C GLU A 56 -1.82 -0.46 -3.10
N THR A 57 -0.74 0.24 -2.73
CA THR A 57 -0.59 0.77 -1.38
C THR A 57 -1.62 1.87 -1.08
N ALA A 58 -1.89 2.78 -2.04
CA ALA A 58 -2.90 3.82 -1.88
C ALA A 58 -4.31 3.24 -1.76
N GLU A 59 -4.64 2.21 -2.55
CA GLU A 59 -5.92 1.51 -2.47
C GLU A 59 -6.11 0.80 -1.12
N ARG A 60 -5.08 0.09 -0.64
CA ARG A 60 -5.08 -0.53 0.70
C ARG A 60 -5.24 0.51 1.82
N VAL A 61 -4.55 1.65 1.73
CA VAL A 61 -4.69 2.75 2.70
C VAL A 61 -6.11 3.30 2.70
N LYS A 62 -6.73 3.44 1.52
CA LYS A 62 -8.12 3.88 1.39
C LYS A 62 -9.09 2.89 2.04
N LEU A 63 -8.93 1.59 1.79
CA LEU A 63 -9.75 0.54 2.41
C LEU A 63 -9.59 0.52 3.94
N LEU A 64 -8.36 0.56 4.44
CA LEU A 64 -8.08 0.63 5.88
C LEU A 64 -8.64 1.90 6.53
N SER A 65 -8.62 3.03 5.82
CA SER A 65 -9.22 4.27 6.32
C SER A 65 -10.75 4.17 6.42
N GLN A 66 -11.40 3.44 5.52
CA GLN A 66 -12.85 3.19 5.57
C GLN A 66 -13.20 2.26 6.74
N GLU A 67 -12.45 1.17 6.91
CA GLU A 67 -12.63 0.26 8.05
C GLU A 67 -12.46 0.98 9.40
N ASN A 68 -11.43 1.84 9.51
CA ASN A 68 -11.23 2.65 10.72
C ASN A 68 -12.39 3.62 11.00
N ALA A 69 -12.99 4.20 9.95
CA ALA A 69 -14.15 5.08 10.11
C ALA A 69 -15.37 4.28 10.61
N GLN A 70 -15.61 3.09 10.06
CA GLN A 70 -16.67 2.18 10.49
C GLN A 70 -16.48 1.74 11.95
N LEU A 71 -15.28 1.27 12.31
CA LEU A 71 -14.98 0.85 13.67
C LEU A 71 -15.20 1.98 14.69
N ARG A 72 -14.84 3.22 14.33
CA ARG A 72 -15.09 4.38 15.19
C ARG A 72 -16.58 4.67 15.38
N ALA A 73 -17.39 4.49 14.34
CA ALA A 73 -18.83 4.63 14.43
C ALA A 73 -19.46 3.52 15.31
N GLU A 74 -19.05 2.28 15.11
CA GLU A 74 -19.50 1.14 15.94
C GLU A 74 -19.11 1.34 17.41
N LEU A 75 -17.87 1.74 17.69
CA LEU A 75 -17.42 2.08 19.04
C LEU A 75 -18.22 3.23 19.66
N GLY A 76 -18.60 4.23 18.86
CA GLY A 76 -19.49 5.31 19.30
C GLY A 76 -20.85 4.78 19.76
N SER A 77 -21.49 3.93 18.94
CA SER A 77 -22.79 3.34 19.29
C SER A 77 -22.74 2.48 20.56
N ILE A 78 -21.64 1.76 20.77
CA ILE A 78 -21.43 0.94 21.97
C ILE A 78 -21.29 1.84 23.21
N LYS A 79 -20.55 2.95 23.11
CA LYS A 79 -20.42 3.93 24.19
C LYS A 79 -21.78 4.55 24.57
N ASP A 80 -22.60 4.92 23.60
CA ASP A 80 -23.93 5.47 23.87
C ASP A 80 -24.81 4.48 24.64
N ARG A 81 -24.77 3.21 24.24
CA ARG A 81 -25.50 2.13 24.94
C ARG A 81 -24.95 1.89 26.35
N LEU A 82 -23.63 1.91 26.51
CA LEU A 82 -22.99 1.81 27.82
C LEU A 82 -23.42 2.95 28.75
N ALA A 83 -23.53 4.18 28.24
CA ALA A 83 -24.01 5.32 29.04
C ALA A 83 -25.48 5.14 29.47
N VAL A 84 -26.32 4.55 28.62
CA VAL A 84 -27.70 4.20 29.00
C VAL A 84 -27.72 3.13 30.09
N VAL A 85 -26.88 2.09 29.98
CA VAL A 85 -26.77 1.03 30.99
C VAL A 85 -26.25 1.59 32.31
N GLU A 86 -25.23 2.45 32.27
CA GLU A 86 -24.69 3.13 33.45
C GLU A 86 -25.78 3.96 34.15
N ARG A 87 -26.59 4.69 33.39
CA ARG A 87 -27.73 5.44 33.93
C ARG A 87 -28.74 4.53 34.62
N ILE A 88 -29.16 3.44 33.98
CA ILE A 88 -30.14 2.49 34.57
C ILE A 88 -29.60 1.91 35.87
N ALA A 89 -28.35 1.41 35.84
CA ALA A 89 -27.72 0.80 37.00
C ALA A 89 -27.54 1.77 38.18
N THR A 90 -27.38 3.07 37.89
CA THR A 90 -27.14 4.11 38.90
C THR A 90 -28.42 4.85 39.33
N ASP A 91 -29.55 4.66 38.65
CA ASP A 91 -30.78 5.39 38.94
C ASP A 91 -31.38 5.00 40.32
N PRO A 92 -31.59 5.96 41.23
CA PRO A 92 -32.24 5.72 42.52
C PRO A 92 -33.62 5.07 42.39
N ALA A 93 -34.38 5.36 41.34
CA ALA A 93 -35.74 4.86 41.16
C ALA A 93 -35.79 3.33 41.03
N GLU A 94 -34.84 2.72 40.32
CA GLU A 94 -34.78 1.26 40.17
C GLU A 94 -34.35 0.57 41.49
N ARG A 95 -33.50 1.23 42.28
CA ARG A 95 -33.15 0.76 43.63
C ARG A 95 -34.35 0.83 44.57
N THR A 96 -35.07 1.95 44.59
CA THR A 96 -36.28 2.12 45.40
C THR A 96 -37.39 1.17 44.98
N ALA A 97 -37.60 0.92 43.68
CA ALA A 97 -38.57 -0.07 43.20
C ALA A 97 -38.24 -1.48 43.72
N ARG A 98 -36.97 -1.89 43.67
CA ARG A 98 -36.50 -3.17 44.25
C ARG A 98 -36.71 -3.24 45.76
N GLU A 99 -36.41 -2.16 46.48
CA GLU A 99 -36.63 -2.07 47.93
C GLU A 99 -38.13 -2.20 48.28
N ILE A 100 -39.03 -1.60 47.50
CA ILE A 100 -40.49 -1.70 47.70
C ILE A 100 -41.01 -3.11 47.44
N ASP A 101 -40.58 -3.78 46.36
CA ASP A 101 -41.00 -5.16 46.08
C ASP A 101 -40.51 -6.13 47.16
N ALA A 102 -39.29 -5.95 47.66
CA ALA A 102 -38.76 -6.73 48.78
C ALA A 102 -39.62 -6.60 50.05
N LEU A 103 -40.14 -5.39 50.32
CA LEU A 103 -41.06 -5.14 51.44
C LEU A 103 -42.47 -5.69 51.20
N ARG A 104 -42.92 -5.84 49.95
CA ARG A 104 -44.23 -6.44 49.59
C ARG A 104 -44.23 -7.96 49.62
N SER A 105 -43.08 -8.59 49.40
CA SER A 105 -42.93 -10.05 49.47
C SER A 105 -42.79 -10.61 50.90
N HIS A 106 -42.70 -9.71 51.88
CA HIS A 106 -42.63 -10.00 53.31
C HIS A 106 -44.00 -9.84 53.98
#